data_AF-A0A914VYE2-F1
#
_entry.id   AF-A0A914VYE2-F1
#
_cell.length_a   1.000
_cell.length_b   1.000
_cell.length_c   1.000
_cell.angle_alpha   90.00
_cell.angle_beta   90.00
_cell.angle_gamma   90.00
#
_symmetry.space_group_name_H-M   'P 1'
#
loop_
_entity.id
_entity.type
_entity.pdbx_description
1 polymer ?
#
loop_
_entity_poly.entity_id
_entity_poly.type
_entity_poly.pdbx_seq_one_letter_code
_entity_poly.pdbx_strand_id
1 'polypeptide(L)'
;MSSEEAPSKPGSSIELVDTKNDASNQEQSVSGLGFIVGSNVADWLGHWQWGLRVTPIFGIICLILIVFVLHEPKRGEAEQAQVIPTSYWQDIKYLIFNRTYVYSTLGYTFVVFVAGAMTWWTPTAVEHAWAVTNHKEEASKDVKANISLVFGVITCLGGFFGVTLGSMVAQMWRDGKSCFKSVQNPRADPYVCAIGSFVAAPMLFASIQLFAKNSYLADFFVFLAVLNLCLNWAVVVDISMYVFIPSRRSTASAFQILFCHLFGDAASPYIIGLVSDGLRGSDTSALGHYNSLQRAFYIPNVVLIISGAFFLLSAFYVESDQRKATDEMHSNATCDISATEQSGSLTTSSINSTQ
;
A
#
# COMPACT_ATOMS: atom_id res chain seq x y z
N MET A 1 -54.49 2.68 -22.65
CA MET A 1 -53.82 3.98 -22.50
C MET A 1 -52.61 3.72 -21.62
N SER A 2 -51.51 3.35 -22.25
CA SER A 2 -50.25 2.96 -21.61
C SER A 2 -49.51 4.21 -21.15
N SER A 3 -49.08 4.24 -19.90
CA SER A 3 -48.07 5.18 -19.42
C SER A 3 -46.75 4.42 -19.26
N GLU A 4 -45.81 4.74 -20.15
CA GLU A 4 -44.41 4.31 -20.13
C GLU A 4 -43.72 4.64 -18.80
N GLU A 5 -43.10 3.63 -18.21
CA GLU A 5 -42.10 3.76 -17.15
C GLU A 5 -40.75 4.10 -17.79
N ALA A 6 -40.17 5.24 -17.42
CA ALA A 6 -38.85 5.66 -17.88
C ALA A 6 -37.75 4.82 -17.20
N PRO A 7 -36.70 4.38 -17.94
CA PRO A 7 -35.64 3.57 -17.37
C PRO A 7 -34.70 4.40 -16.49
N SER A 8 -34.38 3.87 -15.31
CA SER A 8 -33.36 4.40 -14.40
C SER A 8 -31.98 4.40 -15.07
N LYS A 9 -31.34 5.57 -15.16
CA LYS A 9 -29.95 5.72 -15.64
C LYS A 9 -28.96 4.95 -14.75
N PRO A 10 -28.07 4.11 -15.30
CA PRO A 10 -26.92 3.58 -14.58
C PRO A 10 -25.78 4.60 -14.71
N GLY A 11 -25.53 5.42 -13.67
CA GLY A 11 -24.64 6.58 -13.80
C GLY A 11 -23.65 6.85 -12.67
N SER A 12 -23.82 6.30 -11.45
CA SER A 12 -22.97 6.71 -10.32
C SER A 12 -21.90 5.70 -9.91
N SER A 13 -22.06 4.42 -10.24
CA SER A 13 -21.14 3.37 -9.76
C SER A 13 -19.83 3.28 -10.55
N ILE A 14 -19.74 3.93 -11.72
CA ILE A 14 -18.54 3.89 -12.58
C ILE A 14 -17.57 5.04 -12.24
N GLU A 15 -18.07 6.26 -12.01
CA GLU A 15 -17.23 7.42 -11.64
C GLU A 15 -16.60 7.30 -10.23
N LEU A 16 -17.27 6.63 -9.29
CA LEU A 16 -16.77 6.46 -7.92
C LEU A 16 -15.64 5.42 -7.81
N VAL A 17 -15.48 4.54 -8.80
CA VAL A 17 -14.42 3.53 -8.83
C VAL A 17 -13.11 4.12 -9.38
N ASP A 18 -13.19 5.06 -10.33
CA ASP A 18 -12.01 5.70 -10.92
C ASP A 18 -11.27 6.59 -9.90
N THR A 19 -12.00 7.33 -9.05
CA THR A 19 -11.38 8.26 -8.08
C THR A 19 -10.64 7.58 -6.92
N LYS A 20 -11.02 6.35 -6.53
CA LYS A 20 -10.30 5.58 -5.50
C LYS A 20 -8.97 5.01 -6.00
N ASN A 21 -8.92 4.60 -7.27
CA ASN A 21 -7.70 4.07 -7.88
C ASN A 21 -6.61 5.16 -7.96
N ASP A 22 -6.97 6.42 -8.23
CA ASP A 22 -5.99 7.49 -8.46
C ASP A 22 -5.21 7.90 -7.19
N ALA A 23 -5.85 7.89 -6.01
CA ALA A 23 -5.22 8.36 -4.78
C ALA A 23 -4.15 7.41 -4.22
N SER A 24 -4.36 6.08 -4.31
CA SER A 24 -3.36 5.08 -3.87
C SER A 24 -2.22 4.89 -4.87
N ASN A 25 -2.45 5.17 -6.16
CA ASN A 25 -1.44 5.12 -7.22
C ASN A 25 -0.32 6.17 -7.03
N GLN A 26 -0.54 7.17 -6.18
CA GLN A 26 0.30 8.35 -6.12
C GLN A 26 1.48 8.21 -5.14
N GLU A 27 1.36 7.52 -4.01
CA GLU A 27 2.39 7.55 -2.94
C GLU A 27 3.74 6.92 -3.34
N GLN A 28 3.75 5.78 -4.02
CA GLN A 28 5.01 5.11 -4.40
C GLN A 28 5.66 5.69 -5.67
N SER A 29 4.86 6.09 -6.66
CA SER A 29 5.37 6.78 -7.87
C SER A 29 6.01 8.13 -7.50
N VAL A 30 5.42 8.86 -6.55
CA VAL A 30 5.95 10.13 -6.04
C VAL A 30 7.27 9.95 -5.29
N SER A 31 7.47 8.82 -4.60
CA SER A 31 8.73 8.52 -3.91
C SER A 31 9.89 8.32 -4.89
N GLY A 32 9.68 7.61 -6.01
CA GLY A 32 10.69 7.43 -7.06
C GLY A 32 11.05 8.74 -7.79
N LEU A 33 10.04 9.56 -8.10
CA LEU A 33 10.25 10.91 -8.65
C LEU A 33 11.00 11.82 -7.68
N GLY A 34 10.76 11.69 -6.37
CA GLY A 34 11.47 12.41 -5.32
C GLY A 34 12.98 12.14 -5.32
N PHE A 35 13.40 10.88 -5.51
CA PHE A 35 14.82 10.54 -5.64
C PHE A 35 15.44 11.18 -6.89
N ILE A 36 14.77 11.11 -8.04
CA ILE A 36 15.27 11.66 -9.31
C ILE A 36 15.38 13.18 -9.24
N VAL A 37 14.35 13.87 -8.77
CA VAL A 37 14.35 15.34 -8.69
C VAL A 37 15.34 15.80 -7.63
N GLY A 38 15.38 15.14 -6.47
CA GLY A 38 16.30 15.48 -5.37
C GLY A 38 17.77 15.33 -5.74
N SER A 39 18.15 14.22 -6.39
CA SER A 39 19.53 13.96 -6.78
C SER A 39 20.00 14.90 -7.89
N ASN A 40 19.20 15.09 -8.96
CA ASN A 40 19.58 15.96 -10.07
C ASN A 40 19.71 17.44 -9.67
N VAL A 41 18.83 17.92 -8.79
CA VAL A 41 18.90 19.31 -8.29
C VAL A 41 20.10 19.50 -7.36
N ALA A 42 20.42 18.50 -6.53
CA ALA A 42 21.60 18.52 -5.67
C ALA A 42 22.90 18.54 -6.49
N ASP A 43 22.97 17.74 -7.55
CA ASP A 43 24.14 17.66 -8.45
C ASP A 43 24.31 18.95 -9.27
N TRP A 44 23.20 19.51 -9.77
CA TRP A 44 23.26 20.73 -10.59
C TRP A 44 23.66 21.97 -9.78
N LEU A 45 23.21 22.07 -8.52
CA LEU A 45 23.48 23.21 -7.65
C LEU A 45 24.59 22.97 -6.63
N GLY A 46 25.29 21.82 -6.74
CA GLY A 46 26.46 21.45 -5.94
C GLY A 46 26.21 21.25 -4.44
N HIS A 47 24.96 21.27 -3.99
CA HIS A 47 24.59 21.22 -2.58
C HIS A 47 23.27 20.47 -2.36
N TRP A 48 23.27 19.49 -1.47
CA TRP A 48 22.10 18.64 -1.16
C TRP A 48 20.88 19.43 -0.64
N GLN A 49 21.10 20.57 0.00
CA GLN A 49 20.02 21.42 0.53
C GLN A 49 19.09 21.91 -0.58
N TRP A 50 19.59 22.08 -1.81
CA TRP A 50 18.77 22.54 -2.93
C TRP A 50 17.77 21.48 -3.39
N GLY A 51 18.12 20.20 -3.32
CA GLY A 51 17.17 19.11 -3.55
C GLY A 51 15.96 19.19 -2.62
N LEU A 52 16.16 19.61 -1.36
CA LEU A 52 15.07 19.78 -0.38
C LEU A 52 14.25 21.05 -0.56
N ARG A 53 14.84 22.12 -1.13
CA ARG A 53 14.16 23.43 -1.29
C ARG A 53 13.11 23.43 -2.39
N VAL A 54 13.17 22.48 -3.32
CA VAL A 54 12.22 22.37 -4.44
C VAL A 54 10.87 21.80 -3.97
N THR A 55 10.88 20.86 -3.03
CA THR A 55 9.68 20.16 -2.55
C THR A 55 8.60 21.08 -1.96
N PRO A 56 8.92 22.10 -1.13
CA PRO A 56 7.91 23.03 -0.61
C PRO A 56 7.13 23.80 -1.69
N ILE A 57 7.73 24.07 -2.84
CA ILE A 57 7.06 24.80 -3.94
C ILE A 57 5.89 23.97 -4.46
N PHE A 58 6.13 22.68 -4.73
CA PHE A 58 5.08 21.74 -5.12
C PHE A 58 4.03 21.58 -4.02
N GLY A 59 4.45 21.54 -2.75
CA GLY A 59 3.54 21.51 -1.60
C GLY A 59 2.58 22.71 -1.54
N ILE A 60 3.06 23.92 -1.82
CA ILE A 60 2.21 25.13 -1.88
C ILE A 60 1.20 25.04 -3.02
N ILE A 61 1.61 24.58 -4.20
CA ILE A 61 0.70 24.39 -5.35
C ILE A 61 -0.39 23.38 -4.97
N CYS A 62 -0.03 22.24 -4.38
CA CYS A 62 -1.00 21.25 -3.90
C CYS A 62 -1.95 21.84 -2.85
N LEU A 63 -1.46 22.64 -1.91
CA LEU A 63 -2.31 23.29 -0.91
C LEU A 63 -3.33 24.24 -1.55
N ILE A 64 -2.91 25.04 -2.53
CA ILE A 64 -3.81 25.91 -3.29
C ILE A 64 -4.89 25.07 -4.00
N LEU A 65 -4.49 23.98 -4.67
CA LEU A 65 -5.45 23.08 -5.34
C LEU A 65 -6.44 22.47 -4.34
N ILE A 66 -5.98 22.02 -3.16
CA ILE A 66 -6.88 21.48 -2.12
C ILE A 66 -7.88 22.54 -1.65
N VAL A 67 -7.43 23.77 -1.39
CA VAL A 67 -8.30 24.83 -0.85
C VAL A 67 -9.33 25.30 -1.88
N PHE A 68 -8.96 25.40 -3.17
CA PHE A 68 -9.82 26.02 -4.18
C PHE A 68 -10.56 25.04 -5.10
N VAL A 69 -10.06 23.80 -5.24
CA VAL A 69 -10.60 22.81 -6.19
C VAL A 69 -11.30 21.65 -5.47
N LEU A 70 -10.80 21.22 -4.30
CA LEU A 70 -11.33 20.05 -3.61
C LEU A 70 -12.53 20.42 -2.72
N HIS A 71 -13.70 19.91 -3.08
CA HIS A 71 -14.88 19.95 -2.22
C HIS A 71 -14.91 18.72 -1.32
N GLU A 72 -14.81 18.90 0.00
CA GLU A 72 -14.86 17.79 0.97
C GLU A 72 -16.32 17.33 1.15
N PRO A 73 -16.70 16.11 0.71
CA PRO A 73 -18.04 15.57 0.94
C PRO A 73 -18.24 15.23 2.42
N LYS A 74 -19.51 15.06 2.84
CA LYS A 74 -19.79 14.58 4.20
C LYS A 74 -19.31 13.14 4.34
N ARG A 75 -18.74 12.78 5.50
CA ARG A 75 -18.29 11.40 5.75
C ARG A 75 -19.46 10.42 5.62
N GLY A 76 -19.24 9.34 4.88
CA GLY A 76 -20.25 8.31 4.61
C GLY A 76 -21.25 8.67 3.50
N GLU A 77 -21.18 9.87 2.92
CA GLU A 77 -22.05 10.30 1.82
C GLU A 77 -21.92 9.40 0.58
N ALA A 78 -20.68 9.00 0.25
CA ALA A 78 -20.41 8.09 -0.88
C ALA A 78 -21.04 6.70 -0.72
N GLU A 79 -21.26 6.25 0.53
CA GLU A 79 -21.88 4.96 0.83
C GLU A 79 -23.33 5.06 1.30
N GLN A 80 -23.93 6.26 1.26
CA GLN A 80 -25.24 6.54 1.87
C GLN A 80 -25.34 6.06 3.33
N ALA A 81 -24.21 6.06 4.03
CA ALA A 81 -24.08 5.54 5.38
C ALA A 81 -24.01 6.70 6.38
N GLN A 82 -24.87 6.65 7.39
CA GLN A 82 -24.83 7.63 8.47
C GLN A 82 -23.66 7.36 9.42
N VAL A 83 -22.94 8.42 9.76
CA VAL A 83 -21.78 8.38 10.65
C VAL A 83 -22.25 8.63 12.07
N ILE A 84 -22.47 7.54 12.82
CA ILE A 84 -22.77 7.62 14.25
C ILE A 84 -21.44 7.78 15.00
N PRO A 85 -21.27 8.84 15.82
CA PRO A 85 -20.09 9.00 16.65
C PRO A 85 -20.02 7.88 17.69
N THR A 86 -18.87 7.22 17.76
CA THR A 86 -18.61 6.11 18.69
C THR A 86 -17.43 6.44 19.59
N SER A 87 -17.30 5.71 20.70
CA SER A 87 -16.19 5.95 21.62
C SER A 87 -14.89 5.39 21.03
N TYR A 88 -13.80 6.16 21.14
CA TYR A 88 -12.47 5.76 20.64
C TYR A 88 -12.02 4.37 21.14
N TRP A 89 -12.32 4.02 22.39
CA TRP A 89 -12.01 2.70 22.94
C TRP A 89 -12.83 1.56 22.31
N GLN A 90 -14.07 1.85 21.90
CA GLN A 90 -14.89 0.89 21.18
C GLN A 90 -14.32 0.67 19.77
N ASP A 91 -13.84 1.73 19.12
CA ASP A 91 -13.21 1.63 17.80
C ASP A 91 -11.94 0.79 17.87
N ILE A 92 -11.05 1.03 18.84
CA ILE A 92 -9.84 0.21 19.01
C ILE A 92 -10.19 -1.27 19.19
N LYS A 93 -11.17 -1.59 20.05
CA LYS A 93 -11.61 -2.97 20.24
C LYS A 93 -12.13 -3.55 18.92
N TYR A 94 -12.95 -2.80 18.20
CA TYR A 94 -13.48 -3.22 16.90
C TYR A 94 -12.36 -3.56 15.91
N LEU A 95 -11.32 -2.72 15.82
CA LEU A 95 -10.17 -2.97 14.96
C LEU A 95 -9.45 -4.28 15.33
N ILE A 96 -9.13 -4.46 16.62
CA ILE A 96 -8.36 -5.62 17.09
C ILE A 96 -9.14 -6.94 16.94
N PHE A 97 -10.47 -6.90 17.02
CA PHE A 97 -11.31 -8.08 16.85
C PHE A 97 -11.71 -8.37 15.40
N ASN A 98 -11.47 -7.43 14.46
CA ASN A 98 -11.63 -7.67 13.03
C ASN A 98 -10.45 -8.50 12.51
N ARG A 99 -10.67 -9.81 12.31
CA ARG A 99 -9.61 -10.76 11.95
C ARG A 99 -9.02 -10.46 10.58
N THR A 100 -9.87 -10.06 9.63
CA THR A 100 -9.42 -9.68 8.29
C THR A 100 -8.42 -8.54 8.36
N TYR A 101 -8.75 -7.48 9.11
CA TYR A 101 -7.87 -6.32 9.30
C TYR A 101 -6.57 -6.67 10.02
N VAL A 102 -6.62 -7.48 11.09
CA VAL A 102 -5.40 -7.87 11.82
C VAL A 102 -4.46 -8.64 10.90
N TYR A 103 -4.96 -9.64 10.17
CA TYR A 103 -4.12 -10.44 9.28
C TYR A 103 -3.64 -9.67 8.05
N SER A 104 -4.49 -8.82 7.44
CA SER A 104 -4.06 -7.98 6.31
C SER A 104 -3.05 -6.92 6.74
N THR A 105 -3.19 -6.34 7.94
CA THR A 105 -2.23 -5.38 8.51
C THR A 105 -0.89 -6.05 8.80
N LEU A 106 -0.89 -7.24 9.39
CA LEU A 106 0.34 -8.00 9.62
C LEU A 106 1.04 -8.38 8.31
N GLY A 107 0.29 -8.91 7.34
CA GLY A 107 0.82 -9.23 6.01
C GLY A 107 1.42 -7.99 5.34
N TYR A 108 0.68 -6.88 5.33
CA TYR A 108 1.15 -5.63 4.73
C TYR A 108 2.37 -5.04 5.46
N THR A 109 2.44 -5.15 6.79
CA THR A 109 3.62 -4.75 7.57
C THR A 109 4.87 -5.51 7.10
N PHE A 110 4.74 -6.80 6.79
CA PHE A 110 5.85 -7.60 6.24
C PHE A 110 6.19 -7.23 4.79
N VAL A 111 5.23 -6.86 3.95
CA VAL A 111 5.49 -6.27 2.63
C VAL A 111 6.31 -4.98 2.77
N VAL A 112 5.90 -4.10 3.67
CA VAL A 112 6.58 -2.81 3.93
C VAL A 112 7.97 -3.03 4.55
N PHE A 113 8.14 -4.03 5.42
CA PHE A 113 9.46 -4.47 5.90
C PHE A 113 10.40 -4.78 4.75
N VAL A 114 9.93 -5.57 3.78
CA VAL A 114 10.76 -5.99 2.64
C VAL A 114 11.07 -4.80 1.74
N ALA A 115 10.08 -3.95 1.47
CA ALA A 115 10.27 -2.73 0.68
C ALA A 115 11.29 -1.78 1.32
N GLY A 116 11.24 -1.58 2.64
CA GLY A 116 12.21 -0.76 3.38
C GLY A 116 13.62 -1.34 3.34
N ALA A 117 13.76 -2.64 3.62
CA ALA A 117 15.05 -3.34 3.51
C ALA A 117 15.65 -3.22 2.10
N MET A 118 14.84 -3.44 1.06
CA MET A 118 15.28 -3.33 -0.32
C MET A 118 15.69 -1.91 -0.67
N THR A 119 14.90 -0.91 -0.30
CA THR A 119 15.18 0.50 -0.62
C THR A 119 16.50 0.96 -0.03
N TRP A 120 16.80 0.51 1.19
CA TRP A 120 18.04 0.89 1.87
C TRP A 120 19.25 0.10 1.38
N TRP A 121 19.13 -1.23 1.30
CA TRP A 121 20.30 -2.11 1.14
C TRP A 121 20.55 -2.60 -0.28
N THR A 122 19.58 -2.51 -1.21
CA THR A 122 19.76 -3.00 -2.58
C THR A 122 20.84 -2.21 -3.33
N PRO A 123 20.82 -0.85 -3.33
CA PRO A 123 21.89 -0.09 -3.97
C PRO A 123 23.26 -0.45 -3.40
N THR A 124 23.38 -0.54 -2.08
CA THR A 124 24.62 -0.93 -1.40
C THR A 124 25.06 -2.36 -1.73
N ALA A 125 24.13 -3.31 -1.84
CA ALA A 125 24.44 -4.67 -2.25
C ALA A 125 24.98 -4.75 -3.69
N VAL A 126 24.39 -3.96 -4.61
CA VAL A 126 24.87 -3.84 -5.99
C VAL A 126 26.23 -3.15 -6.04
N GLU A 127 26.46 -2.12 -5.22
CA GLU A 127 27.77 -1.47 -5.09
C GLU A 127 28.86 -2.45 -4.63
N HIS A 128 28.57 -3.24 -3.59
CA HIS A 128 29.52 -4.26 -3.11
C HIS A 128 29.74 -5.36 -4.14
N ALA A 129 28.69 -5.80 -4.84
CA ALA A 129 28.80 -6.77 -5.92
C ALA A 129 29.69 -6.24 -7.05
N TRP A 130 29.48 -4.99 -7.46
CA TRP A 130 30.29 -4.34 -8.49
C TRP A 130 31.75 -4.23 -8.07
N ALA A 131 32.02 -3.86 -6.82
CA ALA A 131 33.38 -3.77 -6.27
C ALA A 131 34.09 -5.13 -6.33
N VAL A 132 33.39 -6.21 -5.95
CA VAL A 132 33.90 -7.59 -6.04
C VAL A 132 34.20 -7.99 -7.48
N THR A 133 33.27 -7.77 -8.41
CA THR A 133 33.43 -8.15 -9.83
C THR A 133 34.55 -7.36 -10.53
N ASN A 134 34.82 -6.12 -10.10
CA ASN A 134 35.86 -5.27 -10.67
C ASN A 134 37.17 -5.27 -9.89
N HIS A 135 37.30 -6.14 -8.86
CA HIS A 135 38.49 -6.23 -8.00
C HIS A 135 38.90 -4.88 -7.37
N LYS A 136 37.93 -4.11 -6.91
CA LYS A 136 38.13 -2.83 -6.22
C LYS A 136 37.64 -2.92 -4.77
N GLU A 137 38.20 -2.11 -3.90
CA GLU A 137 37.73 -2.00 -2.51
C GLU A 137 36.35 -1.32 -2.44
N GLU A 138 36.14 -0.28 -3.27
CA GLU A 138 34.87 0.45 -3.32
C GLU A 138 34.51 0.91 -4.74
N ALA A 139 33.20 1.12 -4.96
CA ALA A 139 32.67 1.77 -6.15
C ALA A 139 33.01 3.28 -6.18
N SER A 140 33.31 3.83 -7.37
CA SER A 140 33.51 5.27 -7.52
C SER A 140 32.19 6.04 -7.35
N LYS A 141 32.27 7.34 -7.06
CA LYS A 141 31.08 8.19 -6.86
C LYS A 141 30.11 8.13 -8.04
N ASP A 142 30.62 8.18 -9.27
CA ASP A 142 29.80 8.12 -10.48
C ASP A 142 29.06 6.79 -10.63
N VAL A 143 29.70 5.68 -10.22
CA VAL A 143 29.08 4.34 -10.23
C VAL A 143 28.00 4.25 -9.17
N LYS A 144 28.25 4.73 -7.94
CA LYS A 144 27.25 4.78 -6.86
C LYS A 144 26.01 5.61 -7.27
N ALA A 145 26.24 6.76 -7.90
CA ALA A 145 25.17 7.61 -8.43
C ALA A 145 24.36 6.90 -9.54
N ASN A 146 25.05 6.22 -10.46
CA ASN A 146 24.38 5.46 -11.52
C ASN A 146 23.55 4.28 -10.97
N ILE A 147 24.08 3.51 -10.03
CA ILE A 147 23.36 2.41 -9.36
C ILE A 147 22.10 2.94 -8.66
N SER A 148 22.23 4.05 -7.94
CA SER A 148 21.10 4.68 -7.24
C SER A 148 20.04 5.19 -8.23
N LEU A 149 20.45 5.78 -9.36
CA LEU A 149 19.54 6.23 -10.41
C LEU A 149 18.79 5.05 -11.05
N VAL A 150 19.50 3.98 -11.42
CA VAL A 150 18.90 2.77 -12.01
C VAL A 150 17.90 2.14 -11.04
N PHE A 151 18.27 1.99 -9.78
CA PHE A 151 17.36 1.50 -8.75
C PHE A 151 16.14 2.40 -8.54
N GLY A 152 16.32 3.72 -8.58
CA GLY A 152 15.23 4.70 -8.52
C GLY A 152 14.25 4.55 -9.68
N VAL A 153 14.74 4.39 -10.92
CA VAL A 153 13.91 4.15 -12.11
C VAL A 153 13.15 2.83 -11.99
N ILE A 154 13.83 1.75 -11.58
CA ILE A 154 13.20 0.43 -11.34
C ILE A 154 12.07 0.55 -10.32
N THR A 155 12.32 1.23 -9.20
CA THR A 155 11.33 1.38 -8.13
C THR A 155 10.15 2.23 -8.57
N CYS A 156 10.38 3.30 -9.34
CA CYS A 156 9.33 4.14 -9.89
C CYS A 156 8.41 3.36 -10.85
N LEU A 157 9.00 2.64 -11.82
CA LEU A 157 8.24 1.85 -12.78
C LEU A 157 7.54 0.66 -12.11
N GLY A 158 8.25 -0.06 -11.24
CA GLY A 158 7.70 -1.19 -10.48
C GLY A 158 6.56 -0.77 -9.56
N GLY A 159 6.68 0.38 -8.89
CA GLY A 159 5.61 0.99 -8.11
C GLY A 159 4.39 1.31 -8.96
N PHE A 160 4.56 2.10 -10.02
CA PHE A 160 3.45 2.50 -10.89
C PHE A 160 2.71 1.30 -11.50
N PHE A 161 3.44 0.38 -12.13
CA PHE A 161 2.84 -0.81 -12.74
C PHE A 161 2.31 -1.79 -11.70
N GLY A 162 2.97 -1.93 -10.54
CA GLY A 162 2.53 -2.81 -9.48
C GLY A 162 1.19 -2.38 -8.89
N VAL A 163 1.04 -1.11 -8.51
CA VAL A 163 -0.23 -0.64 -7.91
C VAL A 163 -1.37 -0.74 -8.93
N THR A 164 -1.15 -0.30 -10.17
CA THR A 164 -2.16 -0.36 -11.23
C THR A 164 -2.58 -1.79 -11.57
N LEU A 165 -1.62 -2.69 -11.78
CA LEU A 165 -1.91 -4.10 -12.03
C LEU A 165 -2.59 -4.78 -10.84
N GLY A 166 -2.20 -4.44 -9.61
CA GLY A 166 -2.79 -4.98 -8.39
C GLY A 166 -4.28 -4.70 -8.31
N SER A 167 -4.65 -3.42 -8.43
CA SER A 167 -6.06 -2.99 -8.43
C SER A 167 -6.84 -3.59 -9.60
N MET A 168 -6.28 -3.55 -10.81
CA MET A 168 -6.94 -4.10 -12.00
C MET A 168 -7.22 -5.60 -11.86
N VAL A 169 -6.21 -6.39 -11.47
CA VAL A 169 -6.36 -7.84 -11.31
C VAL A 169 -7.34 -8.17 -10.18
N ALA A 170 -7.25 -7.49 -9.04
CA ALA A 170 -8.16 -7.68 -7.91
C ALA A 170 -9.62 -7.40 -8.31
N GLN A 171 -9.89 -6.25 -8.93
CA GLN A 171 -11.22 -5.87 -9.38
C GLN A 171 -11.77 -6.80 -10.46
N MET A 172 -10.96 -7.15 -11.46
CA MET A 172 -11.38 -8.05 -12.53
C MET A 172 -11.71 -9.45 -12.01
N TRP A 173 -10.92 -9.97 -11.05
CA TRP A 173 -11.15 -11.28 -10.45
C TRP A 173 -12.35 -11.28 -9.50
N ARG A 174 -12.53 -10.21 -8.71
CA ARG A 174 -13.67 -10.01 -7.81
C ARG A 174 -14.99 -9.91 -8.57
N ASP A 175 -15.02 -9.15 -9.66
CA ASP A 175 -16.22 -8.88 -10.44
C ASP A 175 -16.48 -9.91 -11.55
N GLY A 176 -15.54 -10.85 -11.79
CA GLY A 176 -15.65 -11.81 -12.89
C GLY A 176 -15.62 -11.14 -14.27
N LYS A 177 -14.81 -10.09 -14.44
CA LYS A 177 -14.67 -9.34 -15.69
C LYS A 177 -13.46 -9.85 -16.50
N SER A 178 -13.54 -9.64 -17.82
CA SER A 178 -12.53 -10.03 -18.83
C SER A 178 -12.00 -11.46 -18.64
N CYS A 179 -10.72 -11.63 -18.26
CA CYS A 179 -10.05 -12.93 -18.15
C CYS A 179 -10.58 -13.81 -17.01
N PHE A 180 -11.32 -13.26 -16.05
CA PHE A 180 -11.81 -13.98 -14.87
C PHE A 180 -13.30 -14.31 -14.91
N LYS A 181 -13.94 -14.22 -16.08
CA LYS A 181 -15.39 -14.46 -16.25
C LYS A 181 -15.90 -15.81 -15.75
N SER A 182 -15.04 -16.84 -15.77
CA SER A 182 -15.37 -18.19 -15.30
C SER A 182 -14.89 -18.49 -13.88
N VAL A 183 -14.17 -17.57 -13.23
CA VAL A 183 -13.46 -17.82 -11.96
C VAL A 183 -13.70 -16.68 -10.96
N GLN A 184 -14.90 -16.10 -10.97
CA GLN A 184 -15.27 -15.02 -10.07
C GLN A 184 -15.07 -15.45 -8.60
N ASN A 185 -14.40 -14.61 -7.81
CA ASN A 185 -14.15 -14.89 -6.41
C ASN A 185 -14.29 -13.62 -5.56
N PRO A 186 -15.28 -13.54 -4.65
CA PRO A 186 -15.43 -12.41 -3.73
C PRO A 186 -14.20 -12.15 -2.83
N ARG A 187 -13.32 -13.15 -2.66
CA ARG A 187 -12.10 -13.10 -1.86
C ARG A 187 -10.85 -12.75 -2.68
N ALA A 188 -11.02 -12.26 -3.91
CA ALA A 188 -9.91 -12.01 -4.83
C ALA A 188 -8.84 -11.10 -4.23
N ASP A 189 -9.22 -10.05 -3.51
CA ASP A 189 -8.29 -9.03 -3.00
C ASP A 189 -7.20 -9.64 -2.09
N PRO A 190 -7.53 -10.39 -0.99
CA PRO A 190 -6.52 -11.15 -0.24
C PRO A 190 -5.68 -12.12 -1.07
N TYR A 191 -6.26 -12.78 -2.08
CA TYR A 191 -5.52 -13.72 -2.92
C TYR A 191 -4.49 -13.01 -3.81
N VAL A 192 -4.84 -11.85 -4.37
CA VAL A 192 -3.88 -11.03 -5.15
C VAL A 192 -2.71 -10.61 -4.27
N CYS A 193 -2.97 -10.17 -3.04
CA CYS A 193 -1.92 -9.82 -2.10
C CYS A 193 -1.02 -11.02 -1.75
N ALA A 194 -1.64 -12.19 -1.50
CA ALA A 194 -0.90 -13.42 -1.22
C ALA A 194 -0.02 -13.85 -2.40
N ILE A 195 -0.56 -13.84 -3.63
CA ILE A 195 0.16 -14.19 -4.85
C ILE A 195 1.31 -13.21 -5.07
N GLY A 196 1.07 -11.90 -4.95
CA GLY A 196 2.12 -10.89 -5.08
C GLY A 196 3.25 -11.13 -4.09
N SER A 197 2.93 -11.41 -2.82
CA SER A 197 3.94 -11.73 -1.80
C SER A 197 4.71 -13.02 -2.11
N PHE A 198 4.03 -14.09 -2.52
CA PHE A 198 4.68 -15.37 -2.84
C PHE A 198 5.50 -15.34 -4.12
N VAL A 199 5.10 -14.56 -5.13
CA VAL A 199 5.86 -14.38 -6.38
C VAL A 199 7.04 -13.44 -6.16
N ALA A 200 6.91 -12.42 -5.31
CA ALA A 200 8.02 -11.53 -4.98
C ALA A 200 9.20 -12.30 -4.35
N ALA A 201 8.94 -13.34 -3.54
CA ALA A 201 9.98 -14.12 -2.87
C ALA A 201 11.00 -14.78 -3.83
N PRO A 202 10.60 -15.63 -4.80
CA PRO A 202 11.55 -16.22 -5.75
C PRO A 202 12.20 -15.16 -6.65
N MET A 203 11.52 -14.06 -6.97
CA MET A 203 12.12 -12.97 -7.76
C MET A 203 13.23 -12.26 -6.98
N LEU A 204 12.99 -11.95 -5.70
CA LEU A 204 13.98 -11.37 -4.82
C LEU A 204 15.16 -12.33 -4.58
N PHE A 205 14.87 -13.62 -4.35
CA PHE A 205 15.92 -14.62 -4.23
C PHE A 205 16.80 -14.67 -5.49
N ALA A 206 16.18 -14.68 -6.68
CA ALA A 206 16.90 -14.71 -7.94
C ALA A 206 17.80 -13.47 -8.13
N SER A 207 17.32 -12.25 -7.79
CA SER A 207 18.14 -11.04 -7.91
C SER A 207 19.38 -11.09 -7.01
N ILE A 208 19.22 -11.55 -5.77
CA ILE A 208 20.31 -11.70 -4.80
C ILE A 208 21.42 -12.63 -5.30
N GLN A 209 21.07 -13.71 -6.00
CA GLN A 209 22.05 -14.65 -6.56
C GLN A 209 22.80 -14.10 -7.78
N LEU A 210 22.27 -13.05 -8.41
CA LEU A 210 22.72 -12.54 -9.70
C LEU A 210 23.52 -11.23 -9.59
N PHE A 211 23.47 -10.50 -8.48
CA PHE A 211 24.14 -9.20 -8.33
C PHE A 211 25.61 -9.20 -8.80
N ALA A 212 26.42 -10.19 -8.40
CA ALA A 212 27.83 -10.27 -8.79
C ALA A 212 28.09 -11.04 -10.11
N LYS A 213 27.04 -11.65 -10.71
CA LYS A 213 27.14 -12.49 -11.92
C LYS A 213 26.66 -11.76 -13.18
N ASN A 214 25.51 -11.09 -13.09
CA ASN A 214 24.91 -10.36 -14.19
C ASN A 214 23.98 -9.26 -13.62
N SER A 215 24.49 -8.02 -13.60
CA SER A 215 23.77 -6.87 -13.04
C SER A 215 22.44 -6.62 -13.75
N TYR A 216 22.40 -6.66 -15.09
CA TYR A 216 21.17 -6.39 -15.85
C TYR A 216 20.07 -7.40 -15.54
N LEU A 217 20.42 -8.67 -15.40
CA LEU A 217 19.45 -9.70 -15.04
C LEU A 217 19.02 -9.58 -13.58
N ALA A 218 19.94 -9.22 -12.68
CA ALA A 218 19.61 -8.95 -11.28
C ALA A 218 18.61 -7.79 -11.16
N ASP A 219 18.86 -6.68 -11.85
CA ASP A 219 18.01 -5.49 -11.90
C ASP A 219 16.60 -5.81 -12.45
N PHE A 220 16.52 -6.65 -13.48
CA PHE A 220 15.24 -7.14 -13.99
C PHE A 220 14.45 -7.94 -12.93
N PHE A 221 15.12 -8.81 -12.17
CA PHE A 221 14.47 -9.54 -11.08
C PHE A 221 14.12 -8.63 -9.89
N VAL A 222 14.92 -7.60 -9.60
CA VAL A 222 14.55 -6.54 -8.64
C VAL A 222 13.28 -5.83 -9.10
N PHE A 223 13.19 -5.47 -10.37
CA PHE A 223 11.98 -4.86 -10.95
C PHE A 223 10.75 -5.76 -10.75
N LEU A 224 10.86 -7.05 -11.07
CA LEU A 224 9.76 -7.99 -10.85
C LEU A 224 9.41 -8.14 -9.37
N ALA A 225 10.39 -8.19 -8.47
CA ALA A 225 10.14 -8.27 -7.03
C ALA A 225 9.40 -7.01 -6.52
N VAL A 226 9.86 -5.82 -6.91
CA VAL A 226 9.22 -4.54 -6.56
C VAL A 226 7.82 -4.47 -7.14
N LEU A 227 7.63 -4.81 -8.42
CA LEU A 227 6.31 -4.83 -9.05
C LEU A 227 5.32 -5.71 -8.27
N ASN A 228 5.75 -6.92 -7.87
CA ASN A 228 4.92 -7.85 -7.12
C ASN A 228 4.66 -7.40 -5.66
N LEU A 229 5.61 -6.73 -5.02
CA LEU A 229 5.41 -6.07 -3.72
C LEU A 229 4.32 -4.98 -3.83
N CYS A 230 4.41 -4.15 -4.86
CA CYS A 230 3.52 -3.01 -5.07
C CYS A 230 2.09 -3.40 -5.48
N LEU A 231 1.85 -4.65 -5.94
CA LEU A 231 0.49 -5.18 -6.12
C LEU A 231 -0.36 -5.07 -4.84
N ASN A 232 0.27 -5.17 -3.66
CA ASN A 232 -0.42 -5.19 -2.37
C ASN A 232 -0.94 -3.81 -1.96
N TRP A 233 -0.34 -2.71 -2.46
CA TRP A 233 -0.51 -1.37 -1.88
C TRP A 233 -1.97 -0.89 -1.92
N ALA A 234 -2.55 -0.82 -3.13
CA ALA A 234 -3.94 -0.40 -3.29
C ALA A 234 -4.93 -1.46 -2.80
N VAL A 235 -4.63 -2.74 -3.07
CA VAL A 235 -5.54 -3.85 -2.74
C VAL A 235 -5.75 -3.97 -1.22
N VAL A 236 -4.73 -3.71 -0.40
CA VAL A 236 -4.88 -3.70 1.06
C VAL A 236 -5.73 -2.54 1.56
N VAL A 237 -5.63 -1.36 0.93
CA VAL A 237 -6.50 -0.23 1.23
C VAL A 237 -7.95 -0.57 0.91
N ASP A 238 -8.20 -1.21 -0.24
CA ASP A 238 -9.52 -1.69 -0.62
C ASP A 238 -10.08 -2.67 0.42
N ILE A 239 -9.28 -3.67 0.85
CA ILE A 239 -9.64 -4.60 1.93
C ILE A 239 -10.11 -3.85 3.16
N SER A 240 -9.31 -2.88 3.64
CA SER A 240 -9.66 -2.07 4.82
C SER A 240 -10.95 -1.28 4.62
N MET A 241 -11.22 -0.76 3.41
CA MET A 241 -12.41 0.06 3.17
C MET A 241 -13.73 -0.72 3.27
N TYR A 242 -13.81 -1.96 2.79
CA TYR A 242 -15.07 -2.71 2.84
C TYR A 242 -15.27 -3.57 4.10
N VAL A 243 -14.22 -3.75 4.93
CA VAL A 243 -14.35 -4.42 6.23
C VAL A 243 -14.62 -3.47 7.39
N PHE A 244 -14.63 -2.14 7.14
CA PHE A 244 -14.94 -1.10 8.12
C PHE A 244 -16.03 -0.16 7.63
N ILE A 245 -16.92 0.21 8.55
CA ILE A 245 -17.87 1.31 8.37
C ILE A 245 -17.13 2.66 8.24
N PRO A 246 -17.67 3.64 7.51
CA PRO A 246 -16.96 4.90 7.21
C PRO A 246 -16.45 5.67 8.44
N SER A 247 -17.17 5.61 9.57
CA SER A 247 -16.80 6.31 10.81
C SER A 247 -15.48 5.82 11.41
N ARG A 248 -15.09 4.56 11.19
CA ARG A 248 -13.91 3.92 11.79
C ARG A 248 -12.71 3.79 10.85
N ARG A 249 -12.90 4.02 9.55
CA ARG A 249 -11.86 3.82 8.52
C ARG A 249 -10.61 4.68 8.76
N SER A 250 -10.77 5.95 9.12
CA SER A 250 -9.64 6.84 9.38
C SER A 250 -8.75 6.33 10.51
N THR A 251 -9.35 5.84 11.61
CA THR A 251 -8.62 5.24 12.72
C THR A 251 -7.94 3.93 12.29
N ALA A 252 -8.63 3.08 11.53
CA ALA A 252 -8.05 1.85 10.98
C ALA A 252 -6.81 2.13 10.10
N SER A 253 -6.91 3.09 9.18
CA SER A 253 -5.79 3.50 8.33
C SER A 253 -4.64 4.08 9.16
N ALA A 254 -4.92 4.92 10.16
CA ALA A 254 -3.89 5.51 11.02
C ALA A 254 -3.10 4.43 11.79
N PHE A 255 -3.79 3.46 12.40
CA PHE A 255 -3.11 2.36 13.10
C PHE A 255 -2.33 1.48 12.12
N GLN A 256 -2.89 1.18 10.95
CA GLN A 256 -2.22 0.38 9.94
C GLN A 256 -0.91 1.05 9.48
N ILE A 257 -0.96 2.35 9.17
CA ILE A 257 0.21 3.16 8.82
C ILE A 257 1.23 3.14 9.96
N LEU A 258 0.80 3.36 11.21
CA LEU A 258 1.68 3.34 12.38
C LEU A 258 2.42 2.01 12.51
N PHE A 259 1.70 0.88 12.44
CA PHE A 259 2.32 -0.45 12.54
C PHE A 259 3.25 -0.74 11.37
N CYS A 260 2.85 -0.39 10.15
CA CYS A 260 3.65 -0.61 8.96
C CYS A 260 4.94 0.19 8.98
N HIS A 261 4.91 1.46 9.41
CA HIS A 261 6.14 2.24 9.50
C HIS A 261 7.03 1.77 10.64
N LEU A 262 6.45 1.58 11.83
CA LEU A 262 7.23 1.24 13.02
C LEU A 262 7.93 -0.12 12.88
N PHE A 263 7.22 -1.13 12.38
CA PHE A 263 7.73 -2.51 12.29
C PHE A 263 8.15 -2.93 10.89
N GLY A 264 7.78 -2.18 9.87
CA GLY A 264 8.16 -2.42 8.49
C GLY A 264 9.40 -1.63 8.09
N ASP A 265 9.20 -0.48 7.45
CA ASP A 265 10.26 0.23 6.73
C ASP A 265 11.27 0.94 7.64
N ALA A 266 10.89 1.37 8.85
CA ALA A 266 11.83 1.97 9.80
C ALA A 266 12.70 0.91 10.50
N ALA A 267 12.12 -0.24 10.85
CA ALA A 267 12.84 -1.30 11.57
C ALA A 267 13.72 -2.15 10.65
N SER A 268 13.27 -2.38 9.42
CA SER A 268 13.91 -3.34 8.52
C SER A 268 15.37 -3.04 8.18
N PRO A 269 15.80 -1.80 7.85
CA PRO A 269 17.20 -1.56 7.49
C PRO A 269 18.13 -1.82 8.67
N TYR A 270 17.70 -1.47 9.88
CA TYR A 270 18.46 -1.70 11.09
C TYR A 270 18.66 -3.19 11.37
N ILE A 271 17.59 -3.98 11.27
CA ILE A 271 17.65 -5.44 11.49
C ILE A 271 18.57 -6.11 10.46
N ILE A 272 18.43 -5.77 9.17
CA ILE A 272 19.28 -6.33 8.11
C ILE A 272 20.75 -5.91 8.27
N GLY A 273 21.00 -4.66 8.66
CA GLY A 273 22.33 -4.16 8.97
C GLY A 273 23.00 -4.92 10.12
N LEU A 274 22.30 -5.09 11.25
CA LEU A 274 22.81 -5.84 12.40
C LEU A 274 23.15 -7.30 12.05
N VAL A 275 22.29 -7.96 11.28
CA VAL A 275 22.54 -9.34 10.84
C VAL A 275 23.73 -9.38 9.88
N SER A 276 23.83 -8.45 8.94
CA SER A 276 24.96 -8.33 8.03
C SER A 276 26.28 -8.13 8.79
N ASP A 277 26.33 -7.17 9.70
CA ASP A 277 27.52 -6.88 10.51
C ASP A 277 27.90 -8.08 11.39
N GLY A 278 26.91 -8.75 12.00
CA GLY A 278 27.12 -9.97 12.78
C GLY A 278 27.67 -11.14 11.95
N LEU A 279 27.21 -11.30 10.71
CA LEU A 279 27.70 -12.32 9.78
C LEU A 279 29.09 -11.99 9.23
N ARG A 280 29.41 -10.70 9.09
CA ARG A 280 30.70 -10.21 8.59
C ARG A 280 31.82 -10.32 9.63
N GLY A 281 31.50 -10.07 10.91
CA GLY A 281 32.49 -10.04 11.97
C GLY A 281 33.54 -8.96 11.72
N SER A 282 34.82 -9.33 11.73
CA SER A 282 35.94 -8.41 11.53
C SER A 282 36.40 -8.27 10.07
N ASP A 283 35.72 -8.92 9.12
CA ASP A 283 36.10 -8.85 7.71
C ASP A 283 35.69 -7.49 7.11
N THR A 284 36.67 -6.69 6.71
CA THR A 284 36.46 -5.37 6.08
C THR A 284 36.64 -5.42 4.56
N SER A 285 36.80 -6.59 3.97
CA SER A 285 36.96 -6.73 2.53
C SER A 285 35.64 -6.50 1.79
N ALA A 286 35.71 -6.01 0.54
CA ALA A 286 34.53 -5.87 -0.32
C ALA A 286 33.75 -7.18 -0.47
N LEU A 287 34.45 -8.32 -0.50
CA LEU A 287 33.86 -9.65 -0.56
C LEU A 287 33.12 -10.01 0.75
N GLY A 288 33.70 -9.68 1.90
CA GLY A 288 33.06 -9.83 3.21
C GLY A 288 31.76 -9.03 3.31
N HIS A 289 31.80 -7.75 2.92
CA HIS A 289 30.63 -6.88 2.85
C HIS A 289 29.54 -7.41 1.90
N TYR A 290 29.92 -7.86 0.70
CA TYR A 290 28.97 -8.46 -0.24
C TYR A 290 28.31 -9.73 0.32
N ASN A 291 29.12 -10.70 0.77
CA ASN A 291 28.62 -12.00 1.21
C ASN A 291 27.74 -11.91 2.47
N SER A 292 28.12 -11.05 3.42
CA SER A 292 27.34 -10.83 4.64
C SER A 292 25.99 -10.20 4.35
N LEU A 293 25.98 -9.15 3.52
CA LEU A 293 24.74 -8.47 3.14
C LEU A 293 23.84 -9.37 2.29
N GLN A 294 24.42 -10.12 1.33
CA GLN A 294 23.71 -11.10 0.52
C GLN A 294 23.00 -12.15 1.38
N ARG A 295 23.65 -12.64 2.43
CA ARG A 295 23.06 -13.59 3.39
C ARG A 295 21.97 -12.95 4.25
N ALA A 296 22.18 -11.71 4.70
CA ALA A 296 21.16 -10.98 5.46
C ALA A 296 19.88 -10.75 4.62
N PHE A 297 20.02 -10.58 3.30
CA PHE A 297 18.91 -10.47 2.35
C PHE A 297 18.03 -11.73 2.21
N TYR A 298 18.42 -12.87 2.80
CA TYR A 298 17.49 -14.01 2.91
C TYR A 298 16.38 -13.78 3.93
N ILE A 299 16.54 -12.87 4.90
CA ILE A 299 15.48 -12.53 5.85
C ILE A 299 14.26 -11.95 5.13
N PRO A 300 14.38 -10.91 4.28
CA PRO A 300 13.26 -10.40 3.50
C PRO A 300 12.54 -11.47 2.65
N ASN A 301 13.27 -12.47 2.13
CA ASN A 301 12.66 -13.57 1.38
C ASN A 301 11.73 -14.43 2.25
N VAL A 302 12.16 -14.78 3.46
CA VAL A 302 11.32 -15.53 4.41
C VAL A 302 10.14 -14.68 4.87
N VAL A 303 10.38 -13.39 5.14
CA VAL A 303 9.34 -12.44 5.54
C VAL A 303 8.24 -12.31 4.47
N LEU A 304 8.59 -12.35 3.17
CA LEU A 304 7.62 -12.38 2.07
C LEU A 304 6.72 -13.63 2.09
N ILE A 305 7.27 -14.80 2.41
CA ILE A 305 6.48 -16.03 2.51
C ILE A 305 5.50 -15.93 3.68
N ILE A 306 5.95 -15.37 4.81
CA ILE A 306 5.11 -15.12 5.99
C ILE A 306 4.01 -14.11 5.64
N SER A 307 4.33 -13.03 4.92
CA SER A 307 3.37 -12.06 4.40
C SER A 307 2.25 -12.72 3.60
N GLY A 308 2.62 -13.54 2.62
CA GLY A 308 1.66 -14.27 1.79
C GLY A 308 0.75 -15.19 2.62
N ALA A 309 1.29 -15.86 3.64
CA ALA A 309 0.50 -16.68 4.55
C ALA A 309 -0.53 -15.86 5.35
N PHE A 310 -0.16 -14.67 5.83
CA PHE A 310 -1.11 -13.77 6.52
C PHE A 310 -2.22 -13.26 5.59
N PHE A 311 -1.93 -12.97 4.33
CA PHE A 311 -2.96 -12.64 3.35
C PHE A 311 -3.87 -13.83 3.02
N LEU A 312 -3.34 -15.05 2.96
CA LEU A 312 -4.20 -16.25 2.86
C LEU A 312 -5.09 -16.42 4.09
N LEU A 313 -4.57 -16.11 5.29
CA LEU A 313 -5.37 -16.15 6.52
C LEU A 313 -6.49 -15.12 6.49
N SER A 314 -6.25 -13.91 5.99
CA SER A 314 -7.30 -12.88 5.85
C SER A 314 -8.38 -13.31 4.86
N ALA A 315 -8.04 -14.06 3.80
CA ALA A 315 -9.00 -14.60 2.82
C ALA A 315 -10.08 -15.50 3.45
N PHE A 316 -9.81 -16.16 4.59
CA PHE A 316 -10.83 -16.98 5.27
C PHE A 316 -11.89 -16.15 6.00
N TYR A 317 -11.57 -14.92 6.39
CA TYR A 317 -12.43 -14.08 7.23
C TYR A 317 -13.07 -12.91 6.48
N VAL A 318 -12.50 -12.54 5.33
CA VAL A 318 -12.87 -11.33 4.56
C VAL A 318 -14.37 -11.23 4.27
N GLU A 319 -15.01 -12.31 3.81
CA GLU A 319 -16.45 -12.31 3.52
C GLU A 319 -17.31 -12.12 4.78
N SER A 320 -16.91 -12.75 5.88
CA SER A 320 -17.64 -12.63 7.16
C SER A 320 -17.55 -11.21 7.69
N ASP A 321 -16.36 -10.61 7.68
CA ASP A 321 -16.16 -9.28 8.24
C ASP A 321 -16.74 -8.18 7.32
N GLN A 322 -16.72 -8.38 6.00
CA GLN A 322 -17.42 -7.51 5.05
C GLN A 322 -18.94 -7.55 5.26
N ARG A 323 -19.53 -8.73 5.47
CA ARG A 323 -20.96 -8.85 5.77
C ARG A 323 -21.33 -8.12 7.06
N LYS A 324 -20.56 -8.31 8.14
CA LYS A 324 -20.77 -7.60 9.41
C LYS A 324 -20.72 -6.09 9.24
N ALA A 325 -19.75 -5.56 8.48
CA ALA A 325 -19.65 -4.13 8.22
C ALA A 325 -20.88 -3.62 7.44
N THR A 326 -21.35 -4.39 6.46
CA THR A 326 -22.54 -4.07 5.65
C THR A 326 -23.82 -4.08 6.49
N ASP A 327 -24.00 -5.10 7.33
CA ASP A 327 -25.15 -5.23 8.25
C ASP A 327 -25.18 -4.08 9.27
N GLU A 328 -24.01 -3.69 9.81
CA GLU A 328 -23.89 -2.54 10.73
C GLU A 328 -24.26 -1.22 10.04
N MET A 329 -23.89 -1.02 8.77
CA MET A 329 -24.29 0.15 7.99
C MET A 329 -25.81 0.21 7.79
N HIS A 330 -26.45 -0.92 7.45
CA HIS A 330 -27.90 -0.99 7.27
C HIS A 330 -28.67 -0.79 8.60
N SER A 331 -28.18 -1.34 9.70
CA SER A 331 -28.77 -1.14 11.04
C SER A 331 -28.73 0.33 11.45
N ASN A 332 -27.61 1.01 11.20
CA ASN A 332 -27.47 2.43 11.53
C ASN A 332 -28.43 3.30 10.71
N ALA A 333 -28.67 2.95 9.45
CA ALA A 333 -29.63 3.65 8.60
C ALA A 333 -31.10 3.45 9.05
N THR A 334 -31.47 2.24 9.50
CA THR A 334 -32.84 1.93 9.92
C THR A 334 -33.19 2.51 11.30
N CYS A 335 -32.26 2.52 12.25
CA CYS A 335 -32.47 3.19 13.55
C CYS A 335 -32.80 4.69 13.37
N ASP A 336 -32.15 5.37 12.44
CA ASP A 336 -32.36 6.80 12.20
C ASP A 336 -33.73 7.11 11.57
N ILE A 337 -34.19 6.27 10.63
CA ILE A 337 -35.55 6.38 10.07
C ILE A 337 -36.58 6.26 11.20
N SER A 338 -36.42 5.26 12.08
CA SER A 338 -37.34 5.08 13.20
C SER A 338 -37.31 6.24 14.20
N ALA A 339 -36.14 6.83 14.46
CA ALA A 339 -35.99 7.99 15.33
C ALA A 339 -36.58 9.27 14.71
N THR A 340 -36.41 9.45 13.40
CA THR A 340 -36.95 10.58 12.62
C THR A 340 -38.47 10.49 12.53
N GLU A 341 -39.02 9.30 12.29
CA GLU A 341 -40.47 9.06 12.31
C GLU A 341 -41.09 9.30 13.69
N GLN A 342 -40.42 8.85 14.76
CA GLN A 342 -40.86 9.14 16.14
C GLN A 342 -40.78 10.63 16.48
N SER A 343 -39.72 11.32 16.07
CA SER A 343 -39.58 12.77 16.29
C SER A 343 -40.61 13.58 15.48
N GLY A 344 -40.91 13.17 14.24
CA GLY A 344 -41.95 13.77 13.39
C GLY A 344 -43.36 13.52 13.92
N SER A 345 -43.61 12.33 14.47
CA SER A 345 -44.84 11.97 15.18
C SER A 345 -45.05 12.81 16.45
N LEU A 346 -43.99 13.00 17.24
CA LEU A 346 -44.05 13.81 18.46
C LEU A 346 -44.30 15.29 18.16
N THR A 347 -43.68 15.85 17.11
CA THR A 347 -43.91 17.24 16.68
C THR A 347 -45.29 17.46 16.07
N THR A 348 -45.86 16.50 15.35
CA THR A 348 -47.24 16.60 14.85
C THR A 348 -48.28 16.44 15.97
N SER A 349 -48.00 15.60 16.97
CA SER A 349 -48.87 15.45 18.15
C SER A 349 -48.89 16.69 19.05
N SER A 350 -47.75 17.38 19.21
CA SER A 350 -47.68 18.60 20.01
C SER A 350 -48.38 19.79 19.33
N ILE A 351 -48.31 19.90 18.01
CA ILE A 351 -49.02 20.93 17.24
C ILE A 351 -50.55 20.76 17.36
N ASN A 352 -51.06 19.53 17.32
CA ASN A 352 -52.50 19.25 17.46
C ASN A 352 -53.03 19.39 18.90
N SER A 353 -52.16 19.44 19.91
CA SER A 353 -52.56 19.65 21.32
C SER A 353 -52.63 21.13 21.74
N THR A 354 -52.24 22.04 20.85
CA THR A 354 -52.22 23.49 21.06
C THR A 354 -53.30 24.27 20.28
N GLN A 355 -54.29 23.59 19.70
CA GLN A 355 -55.49 24.22 19.12
C GLN A 355 -56.70 24.14 20.05
#